data_AF-A0A1Y5H149-F1
#
_entry.id   AF-A0A1Y5H149-F1
#
_cell.length_a   1.000
_cell.length_b   1.000
_cell.length_c   1.000
_cell.angle_alpha   90.00
_cell.angle_beta   90.00
_cell.angle_gamma   90.00
#
_symmetry.space_group_name_H-M   'P 1'
#
loop_
_entity.id
_entity.type
_entity.pdbx_description
1 polymer ?
#
loop_
_entity_poly.entity_id
_entity_poly.type
_entity_poly.pdbx_seq_one_letter_code
_entity_poly.pdbx_strand_id
1 'polypeptide(L)'
;MSVTEIAQGIDRHSEDRITTDNGAWASLSKENGEERLQVFSSNNELVFEFDPNKGVTRVIIPTGDLELVTEQGGIKLDSAKDVSISGEHVDVSANAALSLKVLNTAKDLLRPVGTSLSLLPEALKLGSQRVDVAAQQARIDAQDMRYRGDRVDAVFEQGVVVAEKIETLAKTLIQKSENLYSTVKNLSQLRSGRVRQLVESSFYVKSQSALHKTDDDFKVRAEKIHLG
;
A
#
# COMPACT_ATOMS: atom_id res chain seq x y z
N MET A 1 21.21 21.87 87.17
CA MET A 1 21.43 22.25 85.77
C MET A 1 20.94 21.12 84.90
N SER A 2 19.96 21.43 84.08
CA SER A 2 19.11 20.54 83.28
C SER A 2 19.52 20.66 81.81
N VAL A 3 19.45 19.56 81.05
CA VAL A 3 19.51 19.51 79.58
C VAL A 3 18.57 18.35 79.22
N THR A 4 17.29 18.52 78.90
CA THR A 4 16.62 19.24 77.78
C THR A 4 16.90 18.60 76.42
N GLU A 5 15.92 17.81 75.99
CA GLU A 5 15.33 17.71 74.64
C GLU A 5 16.15 18.19 73.43
N ILE A 6 16.40 17.26 72.52
CA ILE A 6 16.53 17.51 71.07
C ILE A 6 15.67 16.42 70.39
N ALA A 7 14.36 16.64 70.26
CA ALA A 7 13.70 17.10 69.02
C ALA A 7 14.05 16.19 67.81
N GLN A 8 13.27 15.14 67.51
CA GLN A 8 12.02 15.21 66.72
C GLN A 8 12.04 16.29 65.63
N GLY A 9 12.69 15.96 64.51
CA GLY A 9 12.52 16.62 63.21
C GLY A 9 11.72 15.73 62.27
N ILE A 10 10.42 15.61 62.55
CA ILE A 10 9.43 15.08 61.62
C ILE A 10 9.14 16.22 60.65
N ASP A 11 9.71 16.18 59.44
CA ASP A 11 9.19 16.98 58.33
C ASP A 11 8.34 16.06 57.45
N ARG A 12 7.14 15.77 57.97
CA ARG A 12 6.06 15.14 57.22
C ARG A 12 5.40 16.25 56.40
N HIS A 13 5.85 16.45 55.17
CA HIS A 13 4.99 17.00 54.13
C HIS A 13 3.96 15.90 53.74
N SER A 14 2.98 15.68 54.61
CA SER A 14 1.84 14.78 54.38
C SER A 14 0.56 15.58 54.21
N GLU A 15 0.49 16.42 53.18
CA GLU A 15 -0.77 17.08 52.85
C GLU A 15 -1.00 16.95 51.34
N ASP A 16 -2.18 16.44 50.99
CA ASP A 16 -2.68 16.10 49.66
C ASP A 16 -2.31 14.72 49.09
N ARG A 17 -2.33 13.68 49.93
CA ARG A 17 -2.41 12.29 49.49
C ARG A 17 -3.82 11.72 49.70
N ILE A 18 -4.43 11.21 48.64
CA ILE A 18 -5.71 10.50 48.67
C ILE A 18 -5.39 9.02 48.43
N THR A 19 -5.83 8.13 49.32
CA THR A 19 -5.55 6.69 49.24
C THR A 19 -6.87 5.93 49.16
N THR A 20 -6.89 4.85 48.38
CA THR A 20 -8.03 3.92 48.27
C THR A 20 -7.83 2.70 49.17
N ASP A 21 -8.89 1.95 49.46
CA ASP A 21 -8.83 0.77 50.36
C ASP A 21 -7.91 -0.34 49.85
N ASN A 22 -7.68 -0.41 48.53
CA ASN A 22 -6.78 -1.37 47.90
C ASN A 22 -5.31 -0.90 47.84
N GLY A 23 -4.99 0.26 48.43
CA GLY A 23 -3.62 0.79 48.53
C GLY A 23 -3.16 1.63 47.34
N ALA A 24 -3.96 1.79 46.28
CA ALA A 24 -3.69 2.80 45.27
C ALA A 24 -3.84 4.22 45.85
N TRP A 25 -3.17 5.19 45.26
CA TRP A 25 -3.16 6.53 45.81
C TRP A 25 -2.86 7.61 44.77
N ALA A 26 -3.30 8.83 45.04
CA ALA A 26 -2.98 10.00 44.25
C ALA A 26 -2.31 11.06 45.13
N SER A 27 -1.43 11.85 44.55
CA SER A 27 -0.81 13.00 45.22
C SER A 27 -0.55 14.15 44.27
N LEU A 28 -0.49 15.33 44.86
CA LEU A 28 0.05 16.52 44.23
C LEU A 28 1.54 16.64 44.60
N SER A 29 2.45 16.43 43.65
CA SER A 29 3.87 16.67 43.86
C SER A 29 4.25 18.08 43.42
N LYS A 30 5.04 18.77 44.24
CA LYS A 30 5.63 20.08 43.93
C LYS A 30 7.13 19.94 43.97
N GLU A 31 7.74 19.73 42.81
CA GLU A 31 9.20 19.57 42.69
C GLU A 31 9.74 20.72 41.84
N ASN A 32 10.72 21.48 42.36
CA ASN A 32 11.29 22.66 41.69
C ASN A 32 10.26 23.73 41.28
N GLY A 33 9.13 23.82 41.99
CA GLY A 33 8.02 24.74 41.64
C GLY A 33 7.13 24.24 40.50
N GLU A 34 7.39 23.05 39.95
CA GLU A 34 6.47 22.36 39.04
C GLU A 34 5.47 21.53 39.85
N GLU A 35 4.19 21.81 39.65
CA GLU A 35 3.09 21.04 40.23
C GLU A 35 2.71 19.89 39.28
N ARG A 36 2.57 18.67 39.80
CA ARG A 36 2.11 17.51 39.03
C ARG A 36 1.07 16.72 39.82
N LEU A 37 -0.02 16.34 39.15
CA LEU A 37 -0.97 15.37 39.68
C LEU A 37 -0.50 13.98 39.28
N GLN A 38 -0.26 13.12 40.27
CA GLN A 38 0.24 11.77 40.05
C GLN A 38 -0.69 10.75 40.72
N VAL A 39 -0.95 9.64 40.04
CA VAL A 39 -1.70 8.50 40.57
C VAL A 39 -0.83 7.26 40.48
N PHE A 40 -0.79 6.50 41.57
CA PHE A 40 0.03 5.32 41.75
C PHE A 40 -0.82 4.09 42.06
N SER A 41 -0.34 2.94 41.60
CA SER A 41 -0.89 1.62 41.93
C SER A 41 -0.64 1.26 43.41
N SER A 42 -1.27 0.18 43.87
CA SER A 42 -1.01 -0.40 45.20
C SER A 42 0.45 -0.84 45.41
N ASN A 43 1.17 -1.10 44.31
CA ASN A 43 2.58 -1.48 44.31
C ASN A 43 3.52 -0.28 44.19
N ASN A 44 2.99 0.94 44.33
CA ASN A 44 3.74 2.19 44.25
C ASN A 44 4.32 2.49 42.86
N GLU A 45 3.68 2.00 41.80
CA GLU A 45 4.05 2.30 40.41
C GLU A 45 3.18 3.44 39.86
N LEU A 46 3.77 4.38 39.13
CA LEU A 46 3.04 5.51 38.54
C LEU A 46 2.14 5.01 37.39
N VAL A 47 0.83 5.27 37.46
CA VAL A 47 -0.15 4.84 36.45
C VAL A 47 -0.79 6.00 35.68
N PHE A 48 -0.77 7.20 36.25
CA PHE A 48 -1.25 8.41 35.61
C PHE A 48 -0.45 9.63 36.07
N GLU A 49 -0.18 10.55 35.15
CA GLU A 49 0.42 11.85 35.46
C GLU A 49 -0.21 12.96 34.63
N PHE A 50 -0.49 14.10 35.26
CA PHE A 50 -0.83 15.34 34.57
C PHE A 50 0.12 16.47 34.99
N ASP A 51 0.80 17.05 34.00
CA ASP A 51 1.69 18.21 34.14
C ASP A 51 1.01 19.44 33.50
N PRO A 52 0.39 20.35 34.29
CA PRO A 52 -0.31 21.52 33.78
C PRO A 52 0.61 22.55 33.13
N ASN A 53 1.87 22.65 33.56
CA ASN A 53 2.84 23.59 32.99
C ASN A 53 3.23 23.18 31.56
N LYS A 54 3.36 21.87 31.32
CA LYS A 54 3.64 21.31 29.99
C LYS A 54 2.37 21.02 29.18
N GLY A 55 1.20 20.98 29.83
CA GLY A 55 -0.07 20.57 29.23
C GLY A 55 -0.06 19.10 28.80
N VAL A 56 0.68 18.25 29.52
CA VAL A 56 0.88 16.84 29.15
C VAL A 56 0.16 15.93 30.13
N THR A 57 -0.61 14.99 29.59
CA THR A 57 -1.20 13.88 30.33
C THR A 57 -0.54 12.57 29.90
N ARG A 58 -0.21 11.72 30.86
CA ARG A 58 0.36 10.39 30.64
C ARG A 58 -0.49 9.34 31.32
N VAL A 59 -0.78 8.26 30.61
CA VAL A 59 -1.29 7.01 31.17
C VAL A 59 -0.16 6.00 31.02
N ILE A 60 0.23 5.35 32.11
CA ILE A 60 1.43 4.51 32.19
C ILE A 60 1.00 3.14 32.70
N ILE A 61 1.29 2.08 31.96
CA ILE A 61 1.01 0.70 32.35
C ILE A 61 2.36 -0.03 32.46
N PRO A 62 2.99 -0.06 33.64
CA PRO A 62 4.33 -0.66 33.82
C PRO A 62 4.34 -2.16 33.56
N THR A 63 3.25 -2.85 33.93
CA THR A 63 3.04 -4.28 33.73
C THR A 63 1.57 -4.55 33.40
N GLY A 64 1.30 -5.60 32.63
CA GLY A 64 -0.06 -5.96 32.19
C GLY A 64 -0.51 -5.24 30.91
N ASP A 65 -1.82 -5.23 30.68
CA ASP A 65 -2.44 -4.77 29.43
C ASP A 65 -3.24 -3.48 29.62
N LEU A 66 -3.34 -2.67 28.55
CA LEU A 66 -4.27 -1.54 28.46
C LEU A 66 -5.42 -1.90 27.53
N GLU A 67 -6.65 -1.93 28.05
CA GLU A 67 -7.86 -2.16 27.26
C GLU A 67 -8.75 -0.92 27.23
N LEU A 68 -9.20 -0.55 26.02
CA LEU A 68 -10.23 0.47 25.80
C LEU A 68 -11.44 -0.21 25.15
N VAL A 69 -12.50 -0.44 25.93
CA VAL A 69 -13.68 -1.22 25.51
C VAL A 69 -14.95 -0.38 25.61
N THR A 70 -15.82 -0.49 24.61
CA THR A 70 -17.18 0.08 24.63
C THR A 70 -18.18 -0.96 24.13
N GLU A 71 -19.18 -1.31 24.94
CA GLU A 71 -20.21 -2.28 24.55
C GLU A 71 -21.32 -1.64 23.70
N GLN A 72 -21.66 -0.39 24.01
CA GLN A 72 -22.69 0.38 23.33
C GLN A 72 -22.15 1.78 23.07
N GLY A 73 -21.47 1.96 21.94
CA GLY A 73 -20.85 3.23 21.59
C GLY A 73 -19.71 3.09 20.58
N GLY A 74 -18.86 4.12 20.54
CA GLY A 74 -17.65 4.12 19.73
C GLY A 74 -16.53 4.84 20.46
N ILE A 75 -15.29 4.45 20.16
CA ILE A 75 -14.09 5.13 20.62
C ILE A 75 -13.64 6.08 19.51
N LYS A 76 -13.46 7.36 19.83
CA LYS A 76 -12.91 8.35 18.90
C LYS A 76 -11.60 8.90 19.45
N LEU A 77 -10.54 8.79 18.65
CA LEU A 77 -9.26 9.44 18.90
C LEU A 77 -9.13 10.61 17.92
N ASP A 78 -9.06 11.83 18.44
CA ASP A 78 -9.00 13.07 17.65
C ASP A 78 -7.82 13.91 18.13
N SER A 79 -7.01 14.39 17.19
CA SER A 79 -5.79 15.17 17.47
C SER A 79 -5.63 16.26 16.40
N ALA A 80 -5.26 17.47 16.85
CA ALA A 80 -4.93 18.57 15.93
C ALA A 80 -3.58 18.37 15.23
N LYS A 81 -2.75 17.44 15.75
CA LYS A 81 -1.45 17.09 15.20
C LYS A 81 -1.43 15.58 14.93
N ASP A 82 -0.40 14.89 15.39
CA ASP A 82 -0.18 13.49 15.09
C ASP A 82 -0.92 12.59 16.09
N VAL A 83 -1.23 11.38 15.61
CA VAL A 83 -1.57 10.20 16.41
C VAL A 83 -0.59 9.10 15.98
N SER A 84 0.23 8.61 16.90
CA SER A 84 1.22 7.56 16.62
C SER A 84 0.84 6.27 17.35
N ILE A 85 0.83 5.16 16.61
CA ILE A 85 0.58 3.81 17.12
C ILE A 85 1.77 2.95 16.73
N SER A 86 2.45 2.37 17.72
CA SER A 86 3.67 1.59 17.51
C SER A 86 3.76 0.44 18.51
N GLY A 87 4.26 -0.70 18.06
CA GLY A 87 4.52 -1.89 18.86
C GLY A 87 5.31 -2.90 18.03
N GLU A 88 5.70 -4.02 18.64
CA GLU A 88 6.32 -5.14 17.90
C GLU A 88 5.35 -5.71 16.84
N HIS A 89 4.07 -5.79 17.20
CA HIS A 89 2.97 -6.18 16.31
C HIS A 89 1.81 -5.20 16.45
N VAL A 90 1.28 -4.74 15.31
CA VAL A 90 0.10 -3.86 15.24
C VAL A 90 -0.94 -4.53 14.36
N ASP A 91 -2.00 -5.03 14.97
CA ASP A 91 -3.19 -5.55 14.27
C ASP A 91 -4.29 -4.48 14.26
N VAL A 92 -4.89 -4.27 13.08
CA VAL A 92 -6.08 -3.42 12.94
C VAL A 92 -7.12 -4.20 12.16
N SER A 93 -8.12 -4.68 12.89
CA SER A 93 -9.22 -5.47 12.37
C SER A 93 -10.55 -4.72 12.47
N ALA A 94 -11.43 -4.98 11.50
CA ALA A 94 -12.77 -4.39 11.46
C ALA A 94 -13.76 -5.39 10.89
N ASN A 95 -14.95 -5.48 11.49
CA ASN A 95 -15.99 -6.42 11.05
C ASN A 95 -16.69 -6.01 9.76
N ALA A 96 -16.77 -4.70 9.48
CA ALA A 96 -17.52 -4.16 8.34
C ALA A 96 -16.60 -3.53 7.29
N ALA A 97 -15.70 -2.64 7.70
CA ALA A 97 -14.76 -1.98 6.81
C ALA A 97 -13.61 -1.35 7.59
N LEU A 98 -12.40 -1.40 7.03
CA LEU A 98 -11.27 -0.57 7.44
C LEU A 98 -11.02 0.48 6.35
N SER A 99 -11.02 1.76 6.72
CA SER A 99 -10.86 2.86 5.77
C SER A 99 -9.81 3.85 6.23
N LEU A 100 -8.79 4.05 5.39
CA LEU A 100 -7.76 5.07 5.58
C LEU A 100 -7.94 6.12 4.49
N LYS A 101 -8.10 7.39 4.89
CA LYS A 101 -8.38 8.50 3.98
C LYS A 101 -7.50 9.69 4.32
N VAL A 102 -6.96 10.32 3.29
CA VAL A 102 -6.31 11.64 3.40
C VAL A 102 -7.28 12.65 2.82
N LEU A 103 -7.84 13.50 3.69
CA LEU A 103 -8.73 14.59 3.32
C LEU A 103 -7.90 15.81 2.93
N ASN A 104 -8.30 16.53 1.88
CA ASN A 104 -7.66 17.78 1.49
C ASN A 104 -8.66 18.93 1.66
N THR A 105 -8.83 19.35 2.92
CA THR A 105 -9.79 20.39 3.33
C THR A 105 -9.61 21.73 2.59
N ALA A 106 -8.46 21.99 1.96
CA ALA A 106 -8.23 23.20 1.16
C ALA A 106 -8.78 23.12 -0.28
N LYS A 107 -8.99 21.92 -0.84
CA LYS A 107 -9.44 21.71 -2.24
C LYS A 107 -10.81 21.01 -2.36
N ASP A 108 -11.35 20.52 -1.26
CA ASP A 108 -12.51 19.60 -1.23
C ASP A 108 -13.90 20.26 -1.39
N LEU A 109 -13.99 21.57 -1.64
CA LEU A 109 -15.31 22.24 -1.80
C LEU A 109 -16.04 21.87 -3.11
N LEU A 110 -15.35 21.28 -4.11
CA LEU A 110 -15.96 21.03 -5.42
C LEU A 110 -15.85 19.59 -5.93
N ARG A 111 -14.80 18.84 -5.59
CA ARG A 111 -14.68 17.38 -5.83
C ARG A 111 -13.61 16.79 -4.89
N PRO A 112 -13.98 15.97 -3.89
CA PRO A 112 -12.99 15.34 -3.04
C PRO A 112 -12.22 14.27 -3.83
N VAL A 113 -11.06 14.65 -4.38
CA VAL A 113 -10.09 13.70 -4.94
C VAL A 113 -8.99 13.52 -3.90
N GLY A 114 -9.36 12.93 -2.78
CA GLY A 114 -8.43 12.48 -1.74
C GLY A 114 -7.82 11.13 -2.08
N THR A 115 -6.79 10.74 -1.32
CA THR A 115 -6.27 9.36 -1.35
C THR A 115 -7.08 8.52 -0.38
N SER A 116 -7.51 7.34 -0.82
CA SER A 116 -8.24 6.40 0.02
C SER A 116 -7.78 4.95 -0.19
N LEU A 117 -7.62 4.23 0.90
CA LEU A 117 -7.50 2.78 0.96
C LEU A 117 -8.71 2.24 1.74
N SER A 118 -9.48 1.34 1.14
CA SER A 118 -10.64 0.72 1.80
C SER A 118 -10.57 -0.79 1.66
N LEU A 119 -10.57 -1.46 2.81
CA LEU A 119 -10.67 -2.90 2.95
C LEU A 119 -12.13 -3.21 3.36
N LEU A 120 -12.82 -3.93 2.49
CA LEU A 120 -14.17 -4.45 2.67
C LEU A 120 -14.07 -5.98 2.77
N PRO A 121 -15.13 -6.69 3.23
CA PRO A 121 -15.05 -8.14 3.45
C PRO A 121 -14.56 -8.96 2.24
N GLU A 122 -14.86 -8.50 1.03
CA GLU A 122 -14.50 -9.20 -0.23
C GLU A 122 -13.83 -8.28 -1.25
N ALA A 123 -13.42 -7.08 -0.86
CA ALA A 123 -12.89 -6.11 -1.81
C ALA A 123 -11.83 -5.20 -1.22
N LEU A 124 -10.77 -5.01 -2.00
CA LEU A 124 -9.79 -3.95 -1.80
C LEU A 124 -10.08 -2.82 -2.80
N LYS A 125 -10.26 -1.59 -2.30
CA LYS A 125 -10.39 -0.39 -3.13
C LYS A 125 -9.26 0.58 -2.81
N LEU A 126 -8.50 0.92 -3.83
CA LEU A 126 -7.49 1.98 -3.79
C LEU A 126 -7.92 3.09 -4.74
N GLY A 127 -7.99 4.32 -4.24
CA GLY A 127 -8.30 5.51 -5.03
C GLY A 127 -7.27 6.59 -4.76
N SER A 128 -6.62 7.08 -5.81
CA SER A 128 -5.71 8.23 -5.74
C SER A 128 -5.49 8.82 -7.13
N GLN A 129 -4.79 9.96 -7.19
CA GLN A 129 -4.32 10.54 -8.46
C GLN A 129 -3.04 9.86 -8.98
N ARG A 130 -2.25 9.26 -8.09
CA ARG A 130 -0.98 8.60 -8.40
C ARG A 130 -0.79 7.41 -7.46
N VAL A 131 -0.49 6.25 -8.05
CA VAL A 131 -0.14 5.03 -7.33
C VAL A 131 1.23 4.59 -7.83
N ASP A 132 2.22 4.57 -6.94
CA ASP A 132 3.54 3.99 -7.20
C ASP A 132 3.64 2.66 -6.46
N VAL A 133 3.99 1.59 -7.18
CA VAL A 133 4.21 0.25 -6.60
C VAL A 133 5.65 -0.16 -6.91
N ALA A 134 6.46 -0.34 -5.87
CA ALA A 134 7.82 -0.85 -5.98
C ALA A 134 7.90 -2.20 -5.27
N ALA A 135 8.25 -3.25 -6.02
CA ALA A 135 8.36 -4.61 -5.50
C ALA A 135 9.49 -5.35 -6.21
N GLN A 136 10.22 -6.19 -5.48
CA GLN A 136 11.17 -7.15 -6.07
C GLN A 136 10.43 -8.27 -6.81
N GLN A 137 9.27 -8.69 -6.28
CA GLN A 137 8.40 -9.69 -6.87
C GLN A 137 6.95 -9.27 -6.72
N ALA A 138 6.18 -9.35 -7.80
CA ALA A 138 4.73 -9.18 -7.79
C ALA A 138 4.10 -10.39 -8.47
N ARG A 139 3.10 -11.00 -7.82
CA ARG A 139 2.25 -12.05 -8.40
C ARG A 139 0.82 -11.55 -8.37
N ILE A 140 0.17 -11.54 -9.53
CA ILE A 140 -1.24 -11.23 -9.68
C ILE A 140 -1.91 -12.49 -10.22
N ASP A 141 -2.87 -13.01 -9.46
CA ASP A 141 -3.69 -14.17 -9.82
C ASP A 141 -5.13 -13.68 -9.93
N ALA A 142 -5.66 -13.59 -11.14
CA ALA A 142 -6.95 -12.98 -11.43
C ALA A 142 -7.64 -13.67 -12.61
N GLN A 143 -8.93 -13.95 -12.45
CA GLN A 143 -9.75 -14.52 -13.52
C GLN A 143 -10.05 -13.51 -14.63
N ASP A 144 -10.21 -12.22 -14.28
CA ASP A 144 -10.43 -11.12 -15.23
C ASP A 144 -9.58 -9.91 -14.80
N MET A 145 -8.83 -9.36 -15.74
CA MET A 145 -8.05 -8.13 -15.57
C MET A 145 -8.42 -7.14 -16.66
N ARG A 146 -8.94 -5.98 -16.24
CA ARG A 146 -9.30 -4.88 -17.15
C ARG A 146 -8.46 -3.66 -16.86
N TYR A 147 -7.77 -3.20 -17.88
CA TYR A 147 -7.06 -1.92 -17.87
C TYR A 147 -7.76 -0.93 -18.79
N ARG A 148 -7.90 0.31 -18.32
CA ARG A 148 -8.38 1.44 -19.12
C ARG A 148 -7.44 2.61 -18.91
N GLY A 149 -6.73 2.98 -19.95
CA GLY A 149 -5.84 4.13 -19.97
C GLY A 149 -5.22 4.31 -21.36
N ASP A 150 -4.48 5.39 -21.52
CA ASP A 150 -3.96 5.80 -22.84
C ASP A 150 -2.63 5.11 -23.19
N ARG A 151 -1.85 4.69 -22.19
CA ARG A 151 -0.51 4.14 -22.38
C ARG A 151 -0.12 3.15 -21.30
N VAL A 152 0.43 2.00 -21.73
CA VAL A 152 1.13 1.04 -20.89
C VAL A 152 2.56 0.95 -21.39
N ASP A 153 3.51 1.40 -20.58
CA ASP A 153 4.94 1.24 -20.85
C ASP A 153 5.46 0.09 -19.98
N ALA A 154 6.07 -0.92 -20.61
CA ALA A 154 6.65 -2.04 -19.89
C ALA A 154 7.94 -2.50 -20.57
N VAL A 155 8.97 -2.77 -19.77
CA VAL A 155 10.24 -3.35 -20.20
C VAL A 155 10.34 -4.73 -19.58
N PHE A 156 10.43 -5.75 -20.43
CA PHE A 156 10.55 -7.14 -20.02
C PHE A 156 11.88 -7.68 -20.55
N GLU A 157 12.66 -8.35 -19.69
CA GLU A 157 13.84 -9.09 -20.15
C GLU A 157 13.45 -10.41 -20.82
N GLN A 158 12.45 -11.10 -20.25
CA GLN A 158 11.89 -12.32 -20.79
C GLN A 158 10.39 -12.39 -20.47
N GLY A 159 9.58 -12.76 -21.46
CA GLY A 159 8.15 -12.97 -21.29
C GLY A 159 7.70 -14.22 -22.05
N VAL A 160 6.97 -15.09 -21.36
CA VAL A 160 6.30 -16.24 -21.98
C VAL A 160 4.79 -16.01 -21.85
N VAL A 161 4.10 -15.98 -22.99
CA VAL A 161 2.64 -15.88 -23.03
C VAL A 161 2.10 -17.19 -23.57
N VAL A 162 1.31 -17.89 -22.77
CA VAL A 162 0.56 -19.07 -23.20
C VAL A 162 -0.91 -18.64 -23.28
N ALA A 163 -1.40 -18.47 -24.50
CA ALA A 163 -2.78 -18.06 -24.75
C ALA A 163 -3.40 -18.93 -25.84
N GLU A 164 -4.64 -19.36 -25.65
CA GLU A 164 -5.39 -20.11 -26.67
C GLU A 164 -5.80 -19.21 -27.84
N LYS A 165 -6.10 -17.93 -27.55
CA LYS A 165 -6.55 -16.96 -28.55
C LYS A 165 -6.07 -15.57 -28.18
N ILE A 166 -5.45 -14.89 -29.14
CA ILE A 166 -5.10 -13.47 -29.05
C ILE A 166 -5.87 -12.77 -30.17
N GLU A 167 -6.82 -11.91 -29.80
CA GLU A 167 -7.52 -11.04 -30.74
C GLU A 167 -7.05 -9.60 -30.55
N THR A 168 -6.55 -9.00 -31.62
CA THR A 168 -6.08 -7.60 -31.61
C THR A 168 -6.93 -6.79 -32.58
N LEU A 169 -7.67 -5.82 -32.04
CA LEU A 169 -8.42 -4.83 -32.83
C LEU A 169 -7.65 -3.50 -32.82
N ALA A 170 -6.55 -3.45 -33.56
CA ALA A 170 -5.71 -2.26 -33.67
C ALA A 170 -5.87 -1.59 -35.04
N LYS A 171 -5.91 -0.24 -35.06
CA LYS A 171 -5.81 0.53 -36.31
C LYS A 171 -4.41 0.38 -36.93
N THR A 172 -3.38 0.23 -36.10
CA THR A 172 -2.00 0.06 -36.53
C THR A 172 -1.24 -0.73 -35.46
N LEU A 173 -0.48 -1.73 -35.88
CA LEU A 173 0.45 -2.47 -35.05
C LEU A 173 1.84 -2.30 -35.67
N ILE A 174 2.79 -1.75 -34.93
CA ILE A 174 4.20 -1.62 -35.37
C ILE A 174 5.02 -2.57 -34.52
N GLN A 175 5.60 -3.59 -35.15
CA GLN A 175 6.55 -4.48 -34.51
C GLN A 175 7.95 -4.16 -35.05
N LYS A 176 8.89 -3.87 -34.15
CA LYS A 176 10.32 -3.75 -34.46
C LYS A 176 11.05 -4.84 -33.69
N SER A 177 11.73 -5.72 -34.40
CA SER A 177 12.48 -6.82 -33.81
C SER A 177 13.78 -6.94 -34.58
N GLU A 178 14.89 -7.19 -33.88
CA GLU A 178 16.16 -7.53 -34.53
C GLU A 178 16.04 -8.88 -35.24
N ASN A 179 15.47 -9.87 -34.53
CA ASN A 179 15.17 -11.19 -35.08
C ASN A 179 13.74 -11.59 -34.70
N LEU A 180 13.01 -12.20 -35.65
CA LEU A 180 11.70 -12.79 -35.44
C LEU A 180 11.68 -14.19 -36.04
N TYR A 181 11.47 -15.21 -35.22
CA TYR A 181 11.31 -16.59 -35.64
C TYR A 181 9.91 -17.08 -35.29
N SER A 182 9.21 -17.66 -36.25
CA SER A 182 7.89 -18.24 -36.04
C SER A 182 7.85 -19.68 -36.53
N THR A 183 7.56 -20.62 -35.64
CA THR A 183 7.31 -22.02 -35.98
C THR A 183 5.82 -22.30 -35.81
N VAL A 184 5.15 -22.69 -36.89
CA VAL A 184 3.72 -22.99 -36.89
C VAL A 184 3.51 -24.45 -37.24
N LYS A 185 2.81 -25.19 -36.36
CA LYS A 185 2.65 -26.64 -36.51
C LYS A 185 1.67 -27.03 -37.60
N ASN A 186 0.55 -26.30 -37.72
CA ASN A 186 -0.58 -26.70 -38.56
C ASN A 186 -0.79 -25.74 -39.74
N LEU A 187 -1.25 -24.51 -39.46
CA LEU A 187 -1.59 -23.53 -40.49
C LEU A 187 -1.19 -22.13 -40.05
N SER A 188 -0.39 -21.47 -40.89
CA SER A 188 -0.19 -20.02 -40.85
C SER A 188 -0.96 -19.42 -42.01
N GLN A 189 -2.00 -18.63 -41.73
CA GLN A 189 -2.79 -17.95 -42.75
C GLN A 189 -2.80 -16.44 -42.47
N LEU A 190 -2.33 -15.66 -43.45
CA LEU A 190 -2.41 -14.21 -43.44
C LEU A 190 -3.49 -13.76 -44.43
N ARG A 191 -4.54 -13.11 -43.93
CA ARG A 191 -5.51 -12.40 -44.77
C ARG A 191 -5.27 -10.90 -44.60
N SER A 192 -4.77 -10.25 -45.64
CA SER A 192 -4.42 -8.83 -45.61
C SER A 192 -4.78 -8.16 -46.93
N GLY A 193 -5.03 -6.84 -46.91
CA GLY A 193 -5.24 -6.05 -48.11
C GLY A 193 -3.96 -5.87 -48.92
N ARG A 194 -2.90 -5.30 -48.31
CA ARG A 194 -1.59 -5.14 -48.95
C ARG A 194 -0.49 -5.70 -48.06
N VAL A 195 0.33 -6.60 -48.60
CA VAL A 195 1.54 -7.10 -47.97
C VAL A 195 2.75 -6.58 -48.73
N ARG A 196 3.72 -5.97 -48.03
CA ARG A 196 5.00 -5.54 -48.60
C ARG A 196 6.12 -6.14 -47.78
N GLN A 197 7.03 -6.84 -48.45
CA GLN A 197 8.25 -7.38 -47.85
C GLN A 197 9.44 -6.63 -48.45
N LEU A 198 10.31 -6.11 -47.59
CA LEU A 198 11.57 -5.47 -47.97
C LEU A 198 12.67 -6.31 -47.32
N VAL A 199 13.56 -6.84 -48.14
CA VAL A 199 14.58 -7.80 -47.71
C VAL A 199 15.93 -7.24 -48.16
N GLU A 200 16.88 -7.12 -47.23
CA GLU A 200 18.18 -6.52 -47.50
C GLU A 200 19.10 -7.45 -48.29
N SER A 201 19.15 -8.73 -47.90
CA SER A 201 20.10 -9.70 -48.46
C SER A 201 19.42 -10.80 -49.27
N SER A 202 18.71 -11.71 -48.62
CA SER A 202 18.11 -12.88 -49.28
C SER A 202 16.72 -13.20 -48.75
N PHE A 203 15.82 -13.53 -49.69
CA PHE A 203 14.50 -14.06 -49.41
C PHE A 203 14.47 -15.52 -49.84
N TYR A 204 14.18 -16.43 -48.91
CA TYR A 204 14.20 -17.87 -49.15
C TYR A 204 12.87 -18.51 -48.76
N VAL A 205 12.32 -19.33 -49.66
CA VAL A 205 11.12 -20.13 -49.41
C VAL A 205 11.43 -21.58 -49.76
N LYS A 206 11.29 -22.47 -48.78
CA LYS A 206 11.43 -23.92 -48.96
C LYS A 206 10.11 -24.59 -48.63
N SER A 207 9.58 -25.35 -49.58
CA SER A 207 8.30 -26.03 -49.43
C SER A 207 8.28 -27.32 -50.25
N GLN A 208 7.40 -28.25 -49.89
CA GLN A 208 7.08 -29.40 -50.73
C GLN A 208 6.24 -28.99 -51.95
N SER A 209 5.37 -27.99 -51.79
CA SER A 209 4.57 -27.38 -52.85
C SER A 209 4.35 -25.89 -52.54
N ALA A 210 4.54 -25.05 -53.56
CA ALA A 210 4.23 -23.62 -53.51
C ALA A 210 3.35 -23.27 -54.70
N LEU A 211 2.30 -22.48 -54.45
CA LEU A 211 1.35 -22.04 -55.47
C LEU A 211 1.13 -20.54 -55.33
N HIS A 212 1.53 -19.79 -56.36
CA HIS A 212 1.25 -18.36 -56.47
C HIS A 212 0.13 -18.18 -57.50
N LYS A 213 -1.03 -17.67 -57.05
CA LYS A 213 -2.18 -17.36 -57.91
C LYS A 213 -2.39 -15.85 -57.91
N THR A 214 -2.58 -15.30 -59.09
CA THR A 214 -2.85 -13.88 -59.32
C THR A 214 -3.95 -13.74 -60.37
N ASP A 215 -4.83 -12.77 -60.22
CA ASP A 215 -5.91 -12.51 -61.18
C ASP A 215 -5.40 -11.70 -62.39
N ASP A 216 -4.45 -10.79 -62.14
CA ASP A 216 -3.83 -9.93 -63.16
C ASP A 216 -2.34 -10.31 -63.35
N ASP A 217 -1.42 -9.37 -63.12
CA ASP A 217 0.01 -9.50 -63.41
C ASP A 217 0.81 -10.14 -62.26
N PHE A 218 1.69 -11.10 -62.61
CA PHE A 218 2.80 -11.53 -61.76
C PHE A 218 4.14 -11.19 -62.42
N LYS A 219 4.89 -10.25 -61.83
CA LYS A 219 6.16 -9.74 -62.39
C LYS A 219 7.33 -10.17 -61.52
N VAL A 220 8.28 -10.89 -62.12
CA VAL A 220 9.55 -11.26 -61.50
C VAL A 220 10.68 -10.65 -62.32
N ARG A 221 11.58 -9.94 -61.65
CA ARG A 221 12.85 -9.48 -62.23
C ARG A 221 13.96 -10.22 -61.55
N ALA A 222 14.69 -11.02 -62.33
CA ALA A 222 15.81 -11.81 -61.83
C ALA A 222 16.90 -11.88 -62.90
N GLU A 223 18.15 -11.97 -62.48
CA GLU A 223 19.27 -12.24 -63.39
C GLU A 223 19.18 -13.65 -63.98
N LYS A 224 18.68 -14.62 -63.19
CA LYS A 224 18.50 -16.01 -63.59
C LYS A 224 17.22 -16.57 -62.97
N ILE A 225 16.47 -17.32 -63.77
CA ILE A 225 15.32 -18.12 -63.31
C ILE A 225 15.60 -19.56 -63.74
N HIS A 226 15.78 -20.44 -62.77
CA HIS A 226 15.93 -21.87 -63.02
C HIS A 226 14.58 -22.53 -62.79
N LEU A 227 13.95 -22.91 -63.89
CA LEU A 227 12.76 -23.76 -63.87
C LEU A 227 13.28 -25.20 -63.95
N GLY A 228 12.93 -26.01 -62.96
CA GLY A 228 13.23 -27.44 -62.97
C GLY A 228 12.52 -28.16 -64.10
#